data_AF-A0A964NUR1-F1
#
_entry.id   AF-A0A964NUR1-F1
#
_cell.length_a   1.000
_cell.length_b   1.000
_cell.length_c   1.000
_cell.angle_alpha   90.00
_cell.angle_beta   90.00
_cell.angle_gamma   90.00
#
_symmetry.space_group_name_H-M   'P 1'
#
loop_
_entity.id
_entity.type
_entity.pdbx_description
1 polymer ?
#
loop_
_entity_poly.entity_id
_entity_poly.type
_entity_poly.pdbx_seq_one_letter_code
_entity_poly.pdbx_strand_id
1 'polypeptide(L)'
;MRTSATRLVIAGIDVDRRGNQLEIKVSNGEGACGLFVVPDQPGLLDAIDVLRPNWLSADALAFELRWIRSGGRFASMAERIAFGAVEFATASLAARALGLTPAELFGAGDTATPTRAPDSDAEASIDYDALPHPQAFTEACLAKRAVAVRFSLHAIGGPAGLRRMLAVARAFNLAPVAMVTHEWERPLARALASAFAFAIDDPSAANVPQTSPVKRSHPGATIQCVRLHRVKVPLREVYVSAMYLTDHVLRTLIEVETADGMVGFGETLGGEDVYRLVGTIAKGWLGKNPLERRALARQYARTIYENRNGRNGWQALAGLEVACHDLIGKSLGLSLAAWLGNTAQENSLRVVSLLPTAMLDRVVPREELRNMFADVRNVERVALHALRLHQEKGITCFKYKSSGIGLAWDVAAIRALREALGPAVEIRFDPNAAYDTATALTICRALEPFQLCWLEDPTDGIEGLTRLRARLTRPIATNMAVVQFDHLAPAVRQGAIDVALGDTLHWGGVEGMRDLAAACDALGISLANHAFYECGIAAVVNLQVAIGLGLTRHAHDQAHDGLVADLLVGDPLAIRDGRIKLPGGAGLGVTLDALKLRAYQIGTTEELH
;
A
#
# COMPACT_ATOMS: atom_id res chain seq x y z
N MET A 1 -32.42 11.11 41.58
CA MET A 1 -31.64 10.04 42.25
C MET A 1 -30.19 10.23 41.85
N ARG A 2 -29.29 10.50 42.82
CA ARG A 2 -27.85 10.65 42.57
C ARG A 2 -27.28 9.27 42.24
N THR A 3 -26.87 9.02 41.01
CA THR A 3 -26.04 7.86 40.66
C THR A 3 -24.57 8.25 40.81
N SER A 4 -23.88 7.52 41.67
CA SER A 4 -22.52 7.69 42.14
C SER A 4 -21.49 7.68 41.02
N ALA A 5 -20.67 8.71 40.93
CA ALA A 5 -19.38 8.65 40.25
C ALA A 5 -18.48 7.68 41.04
N THR A 6 -18.09 6.56 40.42
CA THR A 6 -17.13 5.64 41.02
C THR A 6 -15.77 6.35 41.10
N ARG A 7 -15.43 6.87 42.28
CA ARG A 7 -14.12 7.43 42.58
C ARG A 7 -13.13 6.28 42.72
N LEU A 8 -12.11 6.23 41.89
CA LEU A 8 -10.99 5.30 42.07
C LEU A 8 -10.01 5.91 43.08
N VAL A 9 -9.96 5.36 44.29
CA VAL A 9 -8.99 5.74 45.33
C VAL A 9 -7.92 4.66 45.34
N ILE A 10 -6.63 4.99 45.19
CA ILE A 10 -5.54 4.04 45.46
C ILE A 10 -5.12 4.26 46.91
N ALA A 11 -5.32 3.27 47.77
CA ALA A 11 -5.09 3.41 49.21
C ALA A 11 -3.78 2.74 49.68
N GLY A 12 -3.16 1.88 48.88
CA GLY A 12 -1.88 1.26 49.22
C GLY A 12 -1.24 0.46 48.09
N ILE A 13 0.08 0.43 48.08
CA ILE A 13 0.89 -0.39 47.16
C ILE A 13 1.87 -1.22 48.01
N ASP A 14 1.63 -2.52 48.10
CA ASP A 14 2.53 -3.48 48.72
C ASP A 14 3.40 -4.14 47.65
N VAL A 15 4.68 -4.33 47.95
CA VAL A 15 5.62 -5.01 47.05
C VAL A 15 6.38 -6.02 47.86
N ASP A 16 6.28 -7.29 47.45
CA ASP A 16 6.93 -8.43 48.08
C ASP A 16 7.87 -9.11 47.08
N ARG A 17 9.02 -9.59 47.55
CA ARG A 17 10.03 -10.22 46.69
C ARG A 17 9.98 -11.73 46.88
N ARG A 18 9.75 -12.47 45.80
CA ARG A 18 9.74 -13.94 45.81
C ARG A 18 10.67 -14.49 44.73
N GLY A 19 11.86 -14.90 45.16
CA GLY A 19 12.90 -15.36 44.23
C GLY A 19 13.35 -14.23 43.29
N ASN A 20 13.40 -14.51 41.99
CA ASN A 20 13.73 -13.53 40.94
C ASN A 20 12.51 -12.77 40.42
N GLN A 21 11.46 -12.61 41.24
CA GLN A 21 10.24 -11.91 40.87
C GLN A 21 9.78 -10.97 41.98
N LEU A 22 9.17 -9.85 41.59
CA LEU A 22 8.49 -8.91 42.48
C LEU A 22 6.99 -9.06 42.29
N GLU A 23 6.28 -9.30 43.40
CA GLU A 23 4.82 -9.25 43.49
C GLU A 23 4.41 -7.85 43.94
N ILE A 24 3.73 -7.10 43.07
CA ILE A 24 3.23 -5.74 43.34
C ILE A 24 1.72 -5.81 43.50
N LYS A 25 1.24 -5.49 44.69
CA LYS A 25 -0.18 -5.51 45.07
C LYS A 25 -0.68 -4.09 45.27
N VAL A 26 -1.65 -3.68 44.45
CA VAL A 26 -2.27 -2.34 44.52
C VAL A 26 -3.67 -2.48 45.09
N SER A 27 -3.98 -1.78 46.18
CA SER A 27 -5.27 -1.79 46.85
C SER A 27 -5.98 -0.44 46.77
N ASN A 28 -7.32 -0.48 46.73
CA ASN A 28 -8.16 0.71 46.66
C ASN A 28 -8.82 1.12 47.99
N GLY A 29 -8.38 0.53 49.12
CA GLY A 29 -8.91 0.83 50.45
C GLY A 29 -10.23 0.13 50.79
N GLU A 30 -10.95 -0.40 49.80
CA GLU A 30 -12.20 -1.18 49.96
C GLU A 30 -11.99 -2.70 49.74
N GLY A 31 -10.74 -3.16 49.70
CA GLY A 31 -10.38 -4.57 49.61
C GLY A 31 -10.19 -5.13 48.19
N ALA A 32 -10.43 -4.35 47.13
CA ALA A 32 -10.09 -4.78 45.77
C ALA A 32 -8.57 -4.64 45.54
N CYS A 33 -7.94 -5.72 45.07
CA CYS A 33 -6.49 -5.81 44.90
C CYS A 33 -6.13 -6.21 43.46
N GLY A 34 -5.26 -5.46 42.79
CA GLY A 34 -4.55 -5.91 41.59
C GLY A 34 -3.19 -6.50 41.97
N LEU A 35 -2.85 -7.70 41.49
CA LEU A 35 -1.56 -8.35 41.71
C LEU A 35 -0.79 -8.42 40.38
N PHE A 36 0.42 -7.88 40.37
CA PHE A 36 1.33 -7.91 39.22
C PHE A 36 2.61 -8.65 39.61
N VAL A 37 3.06 -9.56 38.75
CA VAL A 37 4.32 -10.30 38.96
C VAL A 37 5.29 -9.88 37.87
N VAL A 38 6.41 -9.27 38.26
CA VAL A 38 7.44 -8.80 37.32
C VAL A 38 8.80 -9.42 37.63
N PRO A 39 9.65 -9.67 36.62
CA PRO A 39 11.01 -10.15 36.87
C PRO A 39 11.80 -9.13 37.70
N ASP A 40 12.46 -9.60 38.74
CA ASP A 40 13.28 -8.78 39.62
C ASP A 40 14.60 -8.45 38.95
N GLN A 41 14.76 -7.18 38.56
CA GLN A 41 15.95 -6.63 37.91
C GLN A 41 16.70 -5.70 38.88
N PRO A 42 18.04 -5.65 38.84
CA PRO A 42 18.82 -4.77 39.72
C PRO A 42 18.36 -3.30 39.59
N GLY A 43 17.98 -2.68 40.71
CA GLY A 43 17.56 -1.27 40.80
C GLY A 43 16.04 -1.02 40.71
N LEU A 44 15.21 -2.03 40.41
CA LEU A 44 13.76 -1.88 40.33
C LEU A 44 13.11 -1.70 41.72
N LEU A 45 13.58 -2.45 42.71
CA LEU A 45 13.17 -2.32 44.12
C LEU A 45 13.54 -0.94 44.70
N ASP A 46 14.76 -0.47 44.43
CA ASP A 46 15.23 0.84 44.92
C ASP A 46 14.40 1.99 44.33
N ALA A 47 14.00 1.89 43.05
CA ALA A 47 13.12 2.87 42.42
C ALA A 47 11.70 2.89 43.03
N ILE A 48 11.19 1.72 43.43
CA ILE A 48 9.88 1.59 44.07
C ILE A 48 9.92 2.08 45.53
N ASP A 49 10.98 1.76 46.29
CA ASP A 49 11.14 2.22 47.67
C ASP A 49 11.37 3.74 47.77
N VAL A 50 11.95 4.38 46.75
CA VAL A 50 12.01 5.85 46.64
C VAL A 50 10.63 6.48 46.45
N LEU A 51 9.65 5.75 45.91
CA LEU A 51 8.28 6.23 45.71
C LEU A 51 7.40 6.12 46.97
N ARG A 52 7.76 5.24 47.92
CA ARG A 52 6.97 4.98 49.15
C ARG A 52 6.91 6.10 50.20
N PRO A 53 7.87 7.03 50.37
CA PRO A 53 7.76 8.05 51.42
C PRO A 53 6.96 9.29 51.04
N ASN A 54 6.65 9.50 49.75
CA ASN A 54 6.10 10.79 49.29
C ASN A 54 4.58 10.84 49.12
N TRP A 55 3.84 9.77 49.44
CA TRP A 55 2.42 9.64 49.07
C TRP A 55 1.47 9.39 50.25
N LEU A 56 1.93 9.55 51.50
CA LEU A 56 1.07 9.35 52.68
C LEU A 56 1.13 10.56 53.63
N SER A 57 0.29 11.55 53.34
CA SER A 57 -0.43 12.27 54.38
C SER A 57 -1.91 12.29 54.00
N ALA A 58 -2.74 11.67 54.84
CA ALA A 58 -4.18 11.85 54.83
C ALA A 58 -4.49 13.35 54.98
N ASP A 59 -5.52 13.81 54.29
CA ASP A 59 -6.03 15.20 54.29
C ASP A 59 -5.31 16.21 53.39
N ALA A 60 -5.52 16.09 52.07
CA ALA A 60 -5.66 17.25 51.18
C ALA A 60 -6.32 16.84 49.84
N LEU A 61 -7.56 17.30 49.64
CA LEU A 61 -8.19 17.43 48.32
C LEU A 61 -7.43 18.48 47.50
N ALA A 62 -6.57 18.05 46.57
CA ALA A 62 -6.23 18.72 45.30
C ALA A 62 -4.91 18.15 44.73
N PHE A 63 -4.95 17.63 43.51
CA PHE A 63 -3.79 17.55 42.60
C PHE A 63 -4.37 17.88 41.22
N GLU A 64 -4.13 19.03 40.55
CA GLU A 64 -2.86 19.61 40.10
C GLU A 64 -1.70 18.61 40.06
N LEU A 65 -1.57 17.86 38.96
CA LEU A 65 -0.29 17.31 38.52
C LEU A 65 0.61 18.48 38.10
N ARG A 66 1.25 19.17 39.06
CA ARG A 66 2.37 20.06 38.74
C ARG A 66 3.58 19.20 38.37
N TRP A 67 3.80 19.07 37.08
CA TRP A 67 5.05 18.55 36.52
C TRP A 67 6.17 19.55 36.75
N ILE A 68 7.03 19.31 37.75
CA ILE A 68 8.33 19.97 37.79
C ILE A 68 9.21 19.29 36.74
N ARG A 69 9.25 19.93 35.56
CA ARG A 69 10.18 19.65 34.48
C ARG A 69 11.60 20.01 34.95
N SER A 70 12.41 19.03 35.35
CA SER A 70 13.87 19.16 35.23
C SER A 70 14.27 18.50 33.91
N GLY A 71 14.86 19.27 33.00
CA GLY A 71 15.06 18.92 31.59
C GLY A 71 16.05 17.80 31.30
N GLY A 72 15.74 16.55 31.65
CA GLY A 72 16.49 15.35 31.28
C GLY A 72 15.72 14.42 30.33
N ARG A 73 16.40 13.86 29.32
CA ARG A 73 15.91 12.69 28.57
C ARG A 73 15.89 11.47 29.51
N PHE A 74 14.95 10.54 29.34
CA PHE A 74 14.96 9.24 30.02
C PHE A 74 16.36 8.60 29.88
N ALA A 75 17.02 8.40 31.01
CA ALA A 75 18.42 8.02 31.11
C ALA A 75 18.60 6.49 30.93
N SER A 76 17.54 5.69 31.08
CA SER A 76 17.63 4.23 30.89
C SER A 76 16.40 3.60 30.22
N MET A 77 16.62 2.41 29.65
CA MET A 77 15.57 1.52 29.11
C MET A 77 14.56 1.12 30.18
N ALA A 78 15.01 0.98 31.43
CA ALA A 78 14.18 0.60 32.57
C ALA A 78 13.15 1.69 32.92
N GLU A 79 13.52 2.97 32.84
CA GLU A 79 12.59 4.10 33.03
C GLU A 79 11.51 4.15 31.95
N ARG A 80 11.86 3.79 30.71
CA ARG A 80 10.90 3.74 29.58
C ARG A 80 9.94 2.56 29.70
N ILE A 81 10.43 1.40 30.17
CA ILE A 81 9.60 0.21 30.42
C ILE A 81 8.67 0.44 31.61
N ALA A 82 9.16 1.06 32.69
CA ALA A 82 8.34 1.43 33.85
C ALA A 82 7.26 2.45 33.46
N PHE A 83 7.60 3.43 32.62
CA PHE A 83 6.65 4.40 32.09
C PHE A 83 5.58 3.74 31.20
N GLY A 84 5.99 2.88 30.26
CA GLY A 84 5.06 2.12 29.41
C GLY A 84 4.17 1.14 30.19
N ALA A 85 4.68 0.56 31.28
CA ALA A 85 3.91 -0.31 32.17
C ALA A 85 2.85 0.48 32.96
N VAL A 86 3.16 1.70 33.41
CA VAL A 86 2.21 2.59 34.07
C VAL A 86 1.16 3.11 33.09
N GLU A 87 1.52 3.47 31.87
CA GLU A 87 0.54 3.85 30.82
C GLU A 87 -0.38 2.67 30.44
N PHE A 88 0.18 1.48 30.25
CA PHE A 88 -0.60 0.28 29.93
C PHE A 88 -1.50 -0.15 31.10
N ALA A 89 -1.02 -0.06 32.34
CA ALA A 89 -1.82 -0.31 33.53
C ALA A 89 -2.94 0.72 33.66
N THR A 90 -2.68 2.00 33.42
CA THR A 90 -3.67 3.08 33.46
C THR A 90 -4.72 2.92 32.37
N ALA A 91 -4.32 2.56 31.15
CA ALA A 91 -5.24 2.25 30.04
C ALA A 91 -6.08 0.99 30.31
N SER A 92 -5.47 -0.06 30.87
CA SER A 92 -6.16 -1.31 31.22
C SER A 92 -7.13 -1.15 32.40
N LEU A 93 -6.78 -0.34 33.40
CA LEU A 93 -7.65 0.04 34.52
C LEU A 93 -8.77 0.98 34.08
N ALA A 94 -8.50 1.95 33.20
CA ALA A 94 -9.53 2.81 32.62
C ALA A 94 -10.52 2.00 31.78
N ALA A 95 -10.04 1.05 30.97
CA ALA A 95 -10.90 0.21 30.14
C ALA A 95 -11.73 -0.80 30.95
N ARG A 96 -11.18 -1.35 32.05
CA ARG A 96 -11.93 -2.18 33.01
C ARG A 96 -12.95 -1.38 33.82
N ALA A 97 -12.63 -0.14 34.22
CA ALA A 97 -13.56 0.77 34.89
C ALA A 97 -14.72 1.20 33.96
N LEU A 98 -14.52 1.12 32.65
CA LEU A 98 -15.52 1.32 31.60
C LEU A 98 -16.29 0.04 31.21
N GLY A 99 -16.09 -1.07 31.93
CA GLY A 99 -16.84 -2.32 31.72
C GLY A 99 -16.58 -3.01 30.38
N LEU A 100 -15.42 -2.77 29.77
CA LEU A 100 -14.99 -3.41 28.51
C LEU A 100 -14.20 -4.70 28.81
N THR A 101 -14.44 -5.74 28.04
CA THR A 101 -13.67 -6.99 28.08
C THR A 101 -12.33 -6.83 27.33
N PRO A 102 -11.28 -7.61 27.66
CA PRO A 102 -10.04 -7.62 26.88
C PRO A 102 -10.25 -7.94 25.40
N ALA A 103 -11.26 -8.75 25.06
CA ALA A 103 -11.64 -9.03 23.67
C ALA A 103 -12.29 -7.82 22.97
N GLU A 104 -12.91 -6.88 23.70
CA GLU A 104 -13.38 -5.59 23.17
C GLU A 104 -12.26 -4.53 23.12
N LEU A 105 -11.20 -4.64 23.93
CA LEU A 105 -9.98 -3.81 23.82
C LEU A 105 -9.10 -4.21 22.62
N PHE A 106 -9.04 -5.51 22.33
CA PHE A 106 -8.14 -6.09 21.33
C PHE A 106 -8.89 -6.73 20.15
N GLY A 107 -10.17 -6.39 19.98
CA GLY A 107 -11.14 -6.81 18.95
C GLY A 107 -10.64 -7.79 17.88
N ALA A 108 -11.14 -9.03 17.96
CA ALA A 108 -11.24 -9.91 16.81
C ALA A 108 -12.19 -9.30 15.77
N GLY A 109 -11.72 -9.13 14.54
CA GLY A 109 -12.56 -8.88 13.36
C GLY A 109 -13.16 -7.47 13.24
N ASP A 110 -12.90 -6.86 12.08
CA ASP A 110 -13.67 -5.79 11.45
C ASP A 110 -13.65 -4.34 12.01
N THR A 111 -12.95 -3.52 11.20
CA THR A 111 -13.38 -2.26 10.57
C THR A 111 -12.98 -0.89 11.16
N ALA A 112 -12.31 -0.16 10.25
CA ALA A 112 -12.19 1.29 10.03
C ALA A 112 -11.15 2.08 10.84
N THR A 113 -9.99 2.31 10.22
CA THR A 113 -9.01 3.36 10.57
C THR A 113 -9.33 4.61 9.72
N PRO A 114 -9.65 5.78 10.30
CA PRO A 114 -9.84 7.00 9.54
C PRO A 114 -8.48 7.56 9.13
N THR A 115 -8.37 7.86 7.84
CA THR A 115 -7.24 8.59 7.29
C THR A 115 -7.54 10.08 7.40
N ARG A 116 -6.68 10.82 8.10
CA ARG A 116 -6.65 12.30 8.22
C ARG A 116 -7.60 12.89 9.29
N ALA A 117 -7.04 13.73 10.18
CA ALA A 117 -7.82 14.72 10.90
C ALA A 117 -8.27 15.80 9.89
N PRO A 118 -9.58 16.10 9.74
CA PRO A 118 -10.02 17.12 8.80
C PRO A 118 -9.37 18.46 9.17
N ASP A 119 -8.83 19.15 8.17
CA ASP A 119 -8.35 20.52 8.32
C ASP A 119 -9.50 21.38 8.90
N SER A 120 -9.17 22.36 9.73
CA SER A 120 -10.14 23.16 10.50
C SER A 120 -11.16 23.92 9.64
N ASP A 121 -10.95 23.97 8.32
CA ASP A 121 -11.82 24.66 7.37
C ASP A 121 -12.25 23.75 6.20
N ALA A 122 -13.58 23.55 6.11
CA ALA A 122 -14.36 23.25 4.90
C ALA A 122 -14.57 21.81 4.37
N GLU A 123 -14.35 20.74 5.15
CA GLU A 123 -15.09 19.47 4.94
C GLU A 123 -16.09 19.27 6.09
N ALA A 124 -17.37 19.06 5.78
CA ALA A 124 -18.46 19.29 6.73
C ALA A 124 -18.53 18.22 7.84
N SER A 125 -17.79 18.40 8.92
CA SER A 125 -17.94 17.60 10.14
C SER A 125 -19.29 17.86 10.81
N ILE A 126 -19.84 16.84 11.45
CA ILE A 126 -21.07 16.94 12.24
C ILE A 126 -20.74 16.73 13.72
N ASP A 127 -21.21 17.66 14.55
CA ASP A 127 -21.15 17.52 15.99
C ASP A 127 -22.27 16.58 16.46
N TYR A 128 -21.86 15.43 16.99
CA TYR A 128 -22.74 14.41 17.54
C TYR A 128 -23.53 14.94 18.74
N ASP A 129 -22.92 15.82 19.53
CA ASP A 129 -23.50 16.30 20.79
C ASP A 129 -24.64 17.31 20.56
N ALA A 130 -24.69 17.90 19.37
CA ALA A 130 -25.69 18.90 18.97
C ALA A 130 -26.99 18.29 18.40
N LEU A 131 -27.07 16.96 18.20
CA LEU A 131 -28.17 16.31 17.48
C LEU A 131 -28.88 15.26 18.36
N PRO A 132 -30.01 15.62 18.99
CA PRO A 132 -30.62 14.79 20.05
C PRO A 132 -31.40 13.55 19.55
N HIS A 133 -31.46 13.26 18.24
CA HIS A 133 -32.20 12.10 17.71
C HIS A 133 -31.53 11.43 16.46
N PRO A 134 -31.51 10.08 16.34
CA PRO A 134 -30.85 9.35 15.25
C PRO A 134 -31.30 9.70 13.82
N GLN A 135 -32.56 10.09 13.67
CA GLN A 135 -33.14 10.47 12.37
C GLN A 135 -32.63 11.84 11.90
N ALA A 136 -32.57 12.82 12.80
CA ALA A 136 -31.99 14.14 12.53
C ALA A 136 -30.48 14.06 12.23
N PHE A 137 -29.80 13.10 12.87
CA PHE A 137 -28.39 12.82 12.60
C PHE A 137 -28.16 12.28 11.18
N THR A 138 -28.97 11.30 10.76
CA THR A 138 -28.92 10.74 9.39
C THR A 138 -29.18 11.81 8.33
N GLU A 139 -30.22 12.64 8.53
CA GLU A 139 -30.56 13.73 7.61
C GLU A 139 -29.44 14.78 7.53
N ALA A 140 -28.82 15.13 8.67
CA ALA A 140 -27.68 16.04 8.71
C ALA A 140 -26.45 15.47 7.97
N CYS A 141 -26.14 14.18 8.15
CA CYS A 141 -25.04 13.49 7.46
C CYS A 141 -25.19 13.53 5.94
N LEU A 142 -26.38 13.21 5.45
CA LEU A 142 -26.70 13.21 4.03
C LEU A 142 -26.72 14.63 3.45
N ALA A 143 -27.29 15.60 4.15
CA ALA A 143 -27.37 16.99 3.69
C ALA A 143 -26.00 17.67 3.63
N LYS A 144 -25.10 17.36 4.56
CA LYS A 144 -23.78 18.01 4.66
C LYS A 144 -22.66 17.28 3.93
N ARG A 145 -22.89 16.07 3.40
CA ARG A 145 -21.84 15.18 2.87
C ARG A 145 -20.70 15.01 3.88
N ALA A 146 -21.07 14.67 5.10
CA ALA A 146 -20.11 14.60 6.19
C ALA A 146 -19.04 13.55 5.92
N VAL A 147 -17.81 13.85 6.35
CA VAL A 147 -16.66 12.92 6.32
C VAL A 147 -16.18 12.56 7.72
N ALA A 148 -16.66 13.28 8.74
CA ALA A 148 -16.26 13.11 10.12
C ALA A 148 -17.41 13.40 11.10
N VAL A 149 -17.39 12.69 12.23
CA VAL A 149 -18.30 12.91 13.37
C VAL A 149 -17.45 13.37 14.56
N ARG A 150 -17.73 14.57 15.05
CA ARG A 150 -17.10 15.16 16.23
C ARG A 150 -17.93 14.86 17.46
N PHE A 151 -17.28 14.60 18.60
CA PHE A 151 -17.96 14.37 19.87
C PHE A 151 -17.10 14.80 21.05
N SER A 152 -17.74 15.19 22.14
CA SER A 152 -17.07 15.50 23.40
C SER A 152 -17.05 14.27 24.30
N LEU A 153 -15.91 14.00 24.92
CA LEU A 153 -15.75 12.84 25.82
C LEU A 153 -16.70 12.90 27.02
N HIS A 154 -17.02 14.11 27.49
CA HIS A 154 -17.99 14.32 28.56
C HIS A 154 -19.45 14.07 28.13
N ALA A 155 -19.83 14.42 26.90
CA ALA A 155 -21.21 14.32 26.40
C ALA A 155 -21.62 12.88 26.04
N ILE A 156 -20.64 12.02 25.73
CA ILE A 156 -20.86 10.60 25.41
C ILE A 156 -21.47 9.81 26.59
N GLY A 157 -21.34 10.29 27.84
CA GLY A 157 -22.04 9.69 28.98
C GLY A 157 -21.63 8.23 29.28
N GLY A 158 -20.42 7.83 28.86
CA GLY A 158 -19.85 6.52 29.14
C GLY A 158 -19.96 5.48 28.00
N PRO A 159 -19.72 4.20 28.30
CA PRO A 159 -19.49 3.14 27.30
C PRO A 159 -20.64 2.94 26.30
N ALA A 160 -21.89 3.10 26.76
CA ALA A 160 -23.06 2.94 25.90
C ALA A 160 -23.18 4.06 24.85
N GLY A 161 -22.79 5.30 25.18
CA GLY A 161 -22.76 6.38 24.21
C GLY A 161 -21.63 6.23 23.20
N LEU A 162 -20.47 5.72 23.64
CA LEU A 162 -19.34 5.49 22.76
C LEU A 162 -19.67 4.43 21.72
N ARG A 163 -20.31 3.32 22.14
CA ARG A 163 -20.79 2.28 21.23
C ARG A 163 -21.80 2.81 20.20
N ARG A 164 -22.72 3.69 20.63
CA ARG A 164 -23.71 4.32 19.72
C ARG A 164 -23.03 5.21 18.69
N MET A 165 -22.10 6.07 19.10
CA MET A 165 -21.35 6.92 18.18
C MET A 165 -20.51 6.09 17.19
N LEU A 166 -19.81 5.06 17.65
CA LEU A 166 -19.03 4.18 16.76
C LEU A 166 -19.91 3.41 15.77
N ALA A 167 -21.07 2.93 16.20
CA ALA A 167 -22.03 2.27 15.31
C ALA A 167 -22.52 3.23 14.21
N VAL A 168 -22.75 4.48 14.58
CA VAL A 168 -23.16 5.54 13.64
C VAL A 168 -22.04 5.91 12.68
N ALA A 169 -20.81 6.14 13.17
CA ALA A 169 -19.66 6.43 12.32
C ALA A 169 -19.41 5.30 11.30
N ARG A 170 -19.53 4.04 11.72
CA ARG A 170 -19.40 2.87 10.84
C ARG A 170 -20.51 2.80 9.79
N ALA A 171 -21.76 3.04 10.18
CA ALA A 171 -22.90 2.98 9.26
C ALA A 171 -22.78 3.97 8.08
N PHE A 172 -22.08 5.09 8.28
CA PHE A 172 -21.92 6.14 7.28
C PHE A 172 -20.46 6.31 6.78
N ASN A 173 -19.55 5.41 7.16
CA ASN A 173 -18.12 5.47 6.84
C ASN A 173 -17.46 6.82 7.20
N LEU A 174 -17.80 7.36 8.37
CA LEU A 174 -17.32 8.66 8.86
C LEU A 174 -16.13 8.48 9.80
N ALA A 175 -15.18 9.43 9.77
CA ALA A 175 -14.08 9.49 10.72
C ALA A 175 -14.56 9.95 12.11
N PRO A 176 -14.44 9.15 13.19
CA PRO A 176 -14.65 9.64 14.55
C PRO A 176 -13.52 10.61 14.95
N VAL A 177 -13.92 11.74 15.53
CA VAL A 177 -13.00 12.79 16.03
C VAL A 177 -13.40 13.17 17.45
N ALA A 178 -12.49 12.98 18.41
CA ALA A 178 -12.71 13.38 19.78
C ALA A 178 -12.35 14.86 19.98
N MET A 179 -13.31 15.67 20.40
CA MET A 179 -13.10 17.06 20.76
C MET A 179 -12.60 17.16 22.21
N VAL A 180 -11.43 17.77 22.39
CA VAL A 180 -10.89 18.09 23.71
C VAL A 180 -11.40 19.47 24.09
N THR A 181 -12.38 19.52 24.96
CA THR A 181 -12.97 20.78 25.45
C THR A 181 -12.33 21.24 26.75
N HIS A 182 -11.70 20.31 27.48
CA HIS A 182 -10.99 20.59 28.72
C HIS A 182 -9.64 19.87 28.77
N GLU A 183 -8.64 20.48 29.42
CA GLU A 183 -7.28 19.92 29.47
C GLU A 183 -7.20 18.52 30.12
N TRP A 184 -8.09 18.23 31.06
CA TRP A 184 -8.16 16.93 31.73
C TRP A 184 -8.61 15.79 30.82
N GLU A 185 -9.23 16.09 29.66
CA GLU A 185 -9.67 15.09 28.67
C GLU A 185 -8.52 14.59 27.78
N ARG A 186 -7.40 15.32 27.68
CA ARG A 186 -6.28 15.02 26.77
C ARG A 186 -5.66 13.63 26.95
N PRO A 187 -5.38 13.13 28.18
CA PRO A 187 -4.78 11.81 28.35
C PRO A 187 -5.71 10.69 27.87
N LEU A 188 -7.01 10.84 28.15
CA LEU A 188 -8.04 9.89 27.73
C LEU A 188 -8.24 9.92 26.20
N ALA A 189 -8.30 11.11 25.60
CA ALA A 189 -8.39 11.28 24.15
C ALA A 189 -7.20 10.62 23.42
N ARG A 190 -5.97 10.79 23.93
CA ARG A 190 -4.76 10.16 23.39
C ARG A 190 -4.78 8.64 23.57
N ALA A 191 -5.19 8.15 24.73
CA ALA A 191 -5.31 6.72 24.96
C ALA A 191 -6.34 6.06 24.02
N LEU A 192 -7.47 6.73 23.80
CA LEU A 192 -8.50 6.29 22.85
C LEU A 192 -8.02 6.34 21.40
N ALA A 193 -7.34 7.41 20.98
CA ALA A 193 -6.74 7.51 19.65
C ALA A 193 -5.72 6.41 19.37
N SER A 194 -4.88 6.08 20.36
CA SER A 194 -3.90 4.98 20.25
C SER A 194 -4.55 3.59 20.27
N ALA A 195 -5.65 3.41 21.00
CA ALA A 195 -6.31 2.11 21.15
C ALA A 195 -7.27 1.78 19.99
N PHE A 196 -7.88 2.78 19.36
CA PHE A 196 -8.98 2.59 18.42
C PHE A 196 -8.83 3.37 17.11
N ALA A 197 -7.67 4.00 16.88
CA ALA A 197 -7.33 4.76 15.69
C ALA A 197 -8.34 5.87 15.34
N PHE A 198 -8.47 6.91 16.17
CA PHE A 198 -9.29 8.10 15.87
C PHE A 198 -8.44 9.38 15.82
N ALA A 199 -8.98 10.47 15.24
CA ALA A 199 -8.35 11.80 15.30
C ALA A 199 -8.79 12.61 16.55
N ILE A 200 -7.98 13.59 16.95
CA ILE A 200 -8.24 14.46 18.11
C ILE A 200 -8.30 15.92 17.63
N ASP A 201 -9.34 16.63 18.01
CA ASP A 201 -9.53 18.07 17.73
C ASP A 201 -9.31 18.86 19.03
N ASP A 202 -8.22 19.62 19.09
CA ASP A 202 -7.76 20.35 20.28
C ASP A 202 -7.54 21.84 19.94
N PRO A 203 -8.44 22.74 20.34
CA PRO A 203 -8.36 24.16 19.99
C PRO A 203 -7.18 24.89 20.64
N SER A 204 -6.54 24.30 21.66
CA SER A 204 -5.30 24.83 22.26
C SER A 204 -4.03 24.40 21.52
N ALA A 205 -4.16 23.44 20.59
CA ALA A 205 -3.11 23.02 19.66
C ALA A 205 -3.00 23.95 18.44
N ALA A 206 -3.59 25.16 18.50
CA ALA A 206 -3.43 26.23 17.52
C ALA A 206 -1.98 26.72 17.33
N ASN A 207 -1.03 26.19 18.11
CA ASN A 207 0.36 26.13 17.65
C ASN A 207 0.51 24.95 16.70
N VAL A 208 0.24 25.25 15.43
CA VAL A 208 0.80 24.66 14.21
C VAL A 208 1.43 23.28 14.46
N PRO A 209 1.00 22.19 13.77
CA PRO A 209 2.00 21.25 13.34
C PRO A 209 2.90 22.03 12.39
N GLN A 210 3.89 22.74 12.96
CA GLN A 210 5.17 22.80 12.29
C GLN A 210 5.42 21.34 12.05
N THR A 211 5.23 20.94 10.79
CA THR A 211 5.94 19.83 10.18
C THR A 211 7.23 19.75 10.97
N SER A 212 7.39 18.73 11.82
CA SER A 212 8.68 18.49 12.46
C SER A 212 9.66 18.71 11.33
N PRO A 213 10.55 19.73 11.42
CA PRO A 213 11.28 20.20 10.25
C PRO A 213 11.76 18.92 9.61
N VAL A 214 11.30 18.63 8.37
CA VAL A 214 11.67 17.40 7.66
C VAL A 214 13.14 17.31 7.98
N LYS A 215 13.54 16.33 8.82
CA LYS A 215 14.93 16.25 9.26
C LYS A 215 15.63 16.31 7.93
N ARG A 216 16.38 17.39 7.66
CA ARG A 216 17.07 17.52 6.39
C ARG A 216 18.08 16.40 6.45
N SER A 217 17.66 15.25 5.95
CA SER A 217 18.44 14.05 5.89
C SER A 217 19.62 14.45 5.04
N HIS A 218 20.81 14.07 5.50
CA HIS A 218 21.95 14.29 4.66
C HIS A 218 21.70 13.45 3.41
N PRO A 219 21.78 14.03 2.18
CA PRO A 219 21.55 13.27 0.96
C PRO A 219 22.46 12.04 0.86
N GLY A 220 23.54 11.97 1.66
CA GLY A 220 24.44 10.84 1.77
C GLY A 220 24.35 10.01 3.05
N ALA A 221 23.23 10.03 3.79
CA ALA A 221 23.02 9.08 4.88
C ALA A 221 23.10 7.65 4.34
N THR A 222 23.93 6.82 4.98
CA THR A 222 24.19 5.46 4.50
C THR A 222 23.04 4.53 4.83
N ILE A 223 22.83 3.52 3.98
CA ILE A 223 21.87 2.43 4.22
C ILE A 223 22.33 1.65 5.46
N GLN A 224 21.48 1.53 6.47
CA GLN A 224 21.75 0.81 7.71
C GLN A 224 20.92 -0.45 7.87
N CYS A 225 19.74 -0.49 7.24
CA CYS A 225 18.91 -1.68 7.29
C CYS A 225 18.15 -1.86 5.98
N VAL A 226 18.01 -3.12 5.57
CA VAL A 226 17.09 -3.51 4.50
C VAL A 226 16.14 -4.57 5.04
N ARG A 227 14.83 -4.34 4.96
CA ARG A 227 13.79 -5.30 5.34
C ARG A 227 13.09 -5.85 4.11
N LEU A 228 12.95 -7.17 4.05
CA LEU A 228 12.28 -7.86 2.96
C LEU A 228 11.01 -8.54 3.49
N HIS A 229 9.88 -8.17 2.91
CA HIS A 229 8.57 -8.72 3.23
C HIS A 229 8.02 -9.46 2.02
N ARG A 230 8.00 -10.79 2.07
CA ARG A 230 7.31 -11.57 1.05
C ARG A 230 5.82 -11.56 1.35
N VAL A 231 5.01 -11.25 0.35
CA VAL A 231 3.57 -11.18 0.49
C VAL A 231 2.89 -12.06 -0.56
N LYS A 232 1.78 -12.68 -0.15
CA LYS A 232 0.86 -13.39 -1.03
C LYS A 232 -0.50 -12.70 -0.97
N VAL A 233 -0.85 -11.97 -2.02
CA VAL A 233 -2.11 -11.23 -2.08
C VAL A 233 -3.06 -11.92 -3.05
N PRO A 234 -4.25 -12.38 -2.62
CA PRO A 234 -5.24 -12.96 -3.52
C PRO A 234 -5.73 -11.99 -4.59
N LEU A 235 -6.15 -12.55 -5.72
CA LEU A 235 -6.87 -11.83 -6.75
C LEU A 235 -8.38 -11.94 -6.49
N ARG A 236 -9.14 -10.92 -6.90
CA ARG A 236 -10.61 -10.90 -6.86
C ARG A 236 -11.20 -11.95 -7.78
N GLU A 237 -10.53 -12.21 -8.90
CA GLU A 237 -10.90 -13.16 -9.93
C GLU A 237 -9.62 -13.89 -10.37
N VAL A 238 -9.75 -15.13 -10.82
CA VAL A 238 -8.60 -15.90 -11.29
C VAL A 238 -8.11 -15.30 -12.61
N TYR A 239 -6.81 -15.01 -12.67
CA TYR A 239 -6.19 -14.57 -13.88
C TYR A 239 -5.89 -15.75 -14.81
N VAL A 240 -6.51 -15.72 -15.99
CA VAL A 240 -6.36 -16.72 -17.06
C VAL A 240 -5.71 -16.06 -18.27
N SER A 241 -4.58 -16.60 -18.70
CA SER A 241 -3.83 -16.17 -19.90
C SER A 241 -3.06 -17.36 -20.49
N ALA A 242 -2.26 -17.14 -21.52
CA ALA A 242 -1.41 -18.21 -22.07
C ALA A 242 -0.29 -18.62 -21.10
N MET A 243 0.15 -17.70 -20.25
CA MET A 243 1.25 -17.93 -19.31
C MET A 243 0.78 -18.37 -17.93
N TYR A 244 -0.42 -17.97 -17.51
CA TYR A 244 -0.84 -18.09 -16.12
C TYR A 244 -2.28 -18.56 -15.96
N LEU A 245 -2.47 -19.38 -14.93
CA LEU A 245 -3.75 -19.68 -14.28
C LEU A 245 -3.53 -19.52 -12.78
N THR A 246 -3.80 -18.32 -12.24
CA THR A 246 -3.45 -17.97 -10.85
C THR A 246 -4.54 -17.14 -10.17
N ASP A 247 -4.70 -17.34 -8.87
CA ASP A 247 -5.64 -16.62 -7.99
C ASP A 247 -4.93 -15.70 -7.00
N HIS A 248 -3.63 -15.50 -7.14
CA HIS A 248 -2.85 -14.63 -6.27
C HIS A 248 -1.60 -14.10 -6.96
N VAL A 249 -0.99 -13.09 -6.32
CA VAL A 249 0.35 -12.62 -6.61
C VAL A 249 1.30 -12.94 -5.49
N LEU A 250 2.57 -13.12 -5.85
CA LEU A 250 3.69 -13.19 -4.92
C LEU A 250 4.61 -12.01 -5.19
N ARG A 251 4.82 -11.17 -4.17
CA ARG A 251 5.68 -9.98 -4.25
C ARG A 251 6.64 -9.93 -3.07
N THR A 252 7.75 -9.20 -3.24
CA THR A 252 8.67 -8.85 -2.16
C THR A 252 8.60 -7.33 -2.00
N LEU A 253 8.05 -6.85 -0.89
CA LEU A 253 8.12 -5.45 -0.51
C LEU A 253 9.45 -5.21 0.22
N ILE A 254 10.07 -4.08 -0.06
CA ILE A 254 11.42 -3.75 0.39
C ILE A 254 11.35 -2.43 1.15
N GLU A 255 11.88 -2.42 2.37
CA GLU A 255 12.16 -1.20 3.11
C GLU A 255 13.67 -0.99 3.16
N VAL A 256 14.14 0.22 2.81
CA VAL A 256 15.54 0.62 2.96
C VAL A 256 15.59 1.76 3.95
N GLU A 257 16.24 1.53 5.09
CA GLU A 257 16.39 2.50 6.17
C GLU A 257 17.81 3.08 6.19
N THR A 258 17.91 4.40 6.27
CA THR A 258 19.19 5.13 6.34
C THR A 258 19.58 5.45 7.79
N ALA A 259 20.85 5.81 8.01
CA ALA A 259 21.42 6.10 9.33
C ALA A 259 20.77 7.25 10.10
N ASP A 260 20.02 8.12 9.42
CA ASP A 260 19.24 9.20 10.02
C ASP A 260 17.76 8.84 10.25
N GLY A 261 17.38 7.60 9.97
CA GLY A 261 16.05 7.02 10.23
C GLY A 261 15.03 7.23 9.12
N MET A 262 15.45 7.66 7.93
CA MET A 262 14.55 7.77 6.78
C MET A 262 14.34 6.39 6.15
N VAL A 263 13.11 6.08 5.75
CA VAL A 263 12.75 4.80 5.12
C VAL A 263 12.24 5.03 3.71
N GLY A 264 12.80 4.30 2.75
CA GLY A 264 12.33 4.22 1.37
C GLY A 264 11.68 2.88 1.08
N PHE A 265 10.68 2.89 0.21
CA PHE A 265 9.92 1.71 -0.16
C PHE A 265 10.18 1.27 -1.59
N GLY A 266 10.27 -0.04 -1.78
CA GLY A 266 10.40 -0.68 -3.09
C GLY A 266 9.59 -1.96 -3.17
N GLU A 267 9.43 -2.49 -4.37
CA GLU A 267 8.72 -3.74 -4.62
C GLU A 267 9.40 -4.50 -5.76
N THR A 268 9.40 -5.84 -5.66
CA THR A 268 9.80 -6.73 -6.76
C THR A 268 9.06 -8.07 -6.70
N LEU A 269 9.45 -9.04 -7.53
CA LEU A 269 8.80 -10.35 -7.60
C LEU A 269 9.04 -11.16 -6.32
N GLY A 270 8.03 -11.93 -5.91
CA GLY A 270 8.04 -12.73 -4.67
C GLY A 270 8.50 -14.18 -4.84
N GLY A 271 8.88 -14.57 -6.06
CA GLY A 271 9.45 -15.89 -6.33
C GLY A 271 10.74 -16.10 -5.54
N GLU A 272 11.00 -17.35 -5.11
CA GLU A 272 12.12 -17.68 -4.21
C GLU A 272 13.47 -17.18 -4.73
N ASP A 273 13.73 -17.36 -6.03
CA ASP A 273 15.00 -16.97 -6.63
C ASP A 273 15.22 -15.46 -6.59
N VAL A 274 14.21 -14.68 -6.98
CA VAL A 274 14.29 -13.21 -6.95
C VAL A 274 14.42 -12.73 -5.50
N TYR A 275 13.63 -13.27 -4.58
CA TYR A 275 13.70 -12.94 -3.16
C TYR A 275 15.12 -13.14 -2.58
N ARG A 276 15.73 -14.31 -2.82
CA ARG A 276 17.11 -14.59 -2.36
C ARG A 276 18.12 -13.65 -3.00
N LEU A 277 17.95 -13.37 -4.29
CA LEU A 277 18.82 -12.44 -5.02
C LEU A 277 18.76 -11.03 -4.44
N VAL A 278 17.57 -10.54 -4.08
CA VAL A 278 17.41 -9.26 -3.39
C VAL A 278 18.22 -9.25 -2.10
N GLY A 279 18.08 -10.29 -1.26
CA GLY A 279 18.85 -10.39 -0.01
C GLY A 279 20.36 -10.42 -0.23
N THR A 280 20.85 -11.13 -1.25
CA THR A 280 22.27 -11.14 -1.63
C THR A 280 22.76 -9.77 -2.08
N ILE A 281 22.00 -9.06 -2.92
CA ILE A 281 22.37 -7.74 -3.44
C ILE A 281 22.34 -6.70 -2.30
N ALA A 282 21.28 -6.71 -1.49
CA ALA A 282 21.08 -5.80 -0.38
C ALA A 282 22.24 -5.82 0.62
N LYS A 283 22.82 -6.99 0.91
CA LYS A 283 24.03 -7.11 1.75
C LYS A 283 25.21 -6.28 1.24
N GLY A 284 25.38 -6.16 -0.08
CA GLY A 284 26.41 -5.33 -0.68
C GLY A 284 26.12 -3.83 -0.64
N TRP A 285 24.88 -3.44 -0.34
CA TRP A 285 24.42 -2.06 -0.30
C TRP A 285 24.40 -1.48 1.12
N LEU A 286 24.48 -2.32 2.15
CA LEU A 286 24.65 -1.89 3.54
C LEU A 286 25.91 -1.02 3.70
N GLY A 287 25.78 0.07 4.45
CA GLY A 287 26.82 1.08 4.63
C GLY A 287 27.08 1.97 3.40
N LYS A 288 26.37 1.78 2.28
CA LYS A 288 26.51 2.59 1.06
C LYS A 288 25.52 3.74 1.04
N ASN A 289 25.81 4.75 0.22
CA ASN A 289 24.95 5.91 0.03
C ASN A 289 23.86 5.59 -1.02
N PRO A 290 22.56 5.82 -0.73
CA PRO A 290 21.47 5.64 -1.70
C PRO A 290 21.64 6.43 -3.01
N LEU A 291 22.38 7.55 -2.99
CA LEU A 291 22.71 8.31 -4.20
C LEU A 291 23.58 7.52 -5.18
N GLU A 292 24.35 6.54 -4.68
CA GLU A 292 25.22 5.68 -5.47
C GLU A 292 24.46 4.50 -6.12
N ARG A 293 23.13 4.41 -5.99
CA ARG A 293 22.30 3.32 -6.53
C ARG A 293 22.65 2.91 -7.97
N ARG A 294 22.96 3.87 -8.86
CA ARG A 294 23.36 3.59 -10.25
C ARG A 294 24.73 2.90 -10.32
N ALA A 295 25.69 3.31 -9.49
CA ALA A 295 27.00 2.68 -9.41
C ALA A 295 26.90 1.28 -8.78
N LEU A 296 26.09 1.14 -7.73
CA LEU A 296 25.82 -0.13 -7.03
C LEU A 296 25.14 -1.15 -7.96
N ALA A 297 24.10 -0.73 -8.69
CA ALA A 297 23.43 -1.57 -9.68
C ALA A 297 24.39 -1.99 -10.81
N ARG A 298 25.25 -1.07 -11.28
CA ARG A 298 26.28 -1.40 -12.27
C ARG A 298 27.32 -2.37 -11.75
N GLN A 299 27.69 -2.33 -10.47
CA GLN A 299 28.62 -3.30 -9.89
C GLN A 299 28.10 -4.73 -10.05
N TYR A 300 26.81 -4.93 -9.85
CA TYR A 300 26.16 -6.22 -10.08
C TYR A 300 26.15 -6.62 -11.57
N ALA A 301 26.05 -5.64 -12.47
CA ALA A 301 26.01 -5.84 -13.93
C ALA A 301 27.40 -5.90 -14.61
N ARG A 302 28.52 -5.74 -13.88
CA ARG A 302 29.87 -5.55 -14.46
C ARG A 302 30.46 -6.77 -15.13
N THR A 303 30.12 -7.98 -14.68
CA THR A 303 30.67 -9.20 -15.25
C THR A 303 29.56 -10.13 -15.70
N ILE A 304 29.77 -10.85 -16.80
CA ILE A 304 28.87 -11.94 -17.24
C ILE A 304 28.78 -13.08 -16.20
N TYR A 305 29.69 -13.11 -15.22
CA TYR A 305 29.73 -14.11 -14.15
C TYR A 305 28.89 -13.70 -12.93
N GLU A 306 28.84 -12.42 -12.59
CA GLU A 306 27.99 -11.87 -11.52
C GLU A 306 26.57 -11.56 -12.03
N ASN A 307 26.43 -11.17 -13.31
CA ASN A 307 25.16 -10.95 -14.00
C ASN A 307 24.53 -12.25 -14.56
N ARG A 308 24.80 -13.41 -13.95
CA ARG A 308 24.27 -14.71 -14.40
C ARG A 308 22.76 -14.89 -14.22
N ASN A 309 22.10 -13.99 -13.51
CA ASN A 309 20.70 -14.13 -13.17
C ASN A 309 19.75 -13.51 -14.19
N GLY A 310 20.29 -12.90 -15.26
CA GLY A 310 19.52 -12.33 -16.36
C GLY A 310 18.34 -11.49 -15.87
N ARG A 311 17.13 -11.82 -16.32
CA ARG A 311 15.87 -11.18 -15.93
C ARG A 311 15.67 -11.09 -14.41
N ASN A 312 15.96 -12.17 -13.67
CA ASN A 312 15.74 -12.20 -12.22
C ASN A 312 16.68 -11.24 -11.47
N GLY A 313 17.91 -11.06 -11.99
CA GLY A 313 18.87 -10.09 -11.44
C GLY A 313 18.39 -8.65 -11.59
N TRP A 314 17.88 -8.29 -12.78
CA TRP A 314 17.29 -6.98 -13.03
C TRP A 314 16.06 -6.71 -12.15
N GLN A 315 15.19 -7.71 -11.99
CA GLN A 315 14.04 -7.61 -11.09
C GLN A 315 14.47 -7.38 -9.64
N ALA A 316 15.48 -8.11 -9.15
CA ALA A 316 15.97 -7.93 -7.79
C ALA A 316 16.57 -6.54 -7.55
N LEU A 317 17.33 -6.02 -8.53
CA LEU A 317 17.89 -4.67 -8.49
C LEU A 317 16.82 -3.58 -8.50
N ALA A 318 15.78 -3.74 -9.33
CA ALA A 318 14.73 -2.75 -9.51
C ALA A 318 14.08 -2.36 -8.17
N GLY A 319 13.71 -3.34 -7.34
CA GLY A 319 13.07 -3.07 -6.06
C GLY A 319 13.95 -2.26 -5.08
N LEU A 320 15.25 -2.57 -5.01
CA LEU A 320 16.20 -1.84 -4.15
C LEU A 320 16.47 -0.42 -4.68
N GLU A 321 16.59 -0.29 -6.00
CA GLU A 321 16.84 0.99 -6.67
C GLU A 321 15.64 1.94 -6.51
N VAL A 322 14.42 1.42 -6.61
CA VAL A 322 13.18 2.15 -6.36
C VAL A 322 13.12 2.69 -4.93
N ALA A 323 13.48 1.86 -3.92
CA ALA A 323 13.54 2.31 -2.54
C ALA A 323 14.56 3.45 -2.33
N CYS A 324 15.68 3.41 -3.05
CA CYS A 324 16.64 4.52 -3.05
C CYS A 324 16.07 5.79 -3.71
N HIS A 325 15.30 5.66 -4.79
CA HIS A 325 14.61 6.80 -5.40
C HIS A 325 13.57 7.42 -4.47
N ASP A 326 12.83 6.60 -3.71
CA ASP A 326 11.90 7.07 -2.69
C ASP A 326 12.62 7.88 -1.60
N LEU A 327 13.74 7.36 -1.07
CA LEU A 327 14.60 8.07 -0.11
C LEU A 327 15.06 9.44 -0.67
N ILE A 328 15.53 9.46 -1.92
CA ILE A 328 16.01 10.69 -2.56
C ILE A 328 14.87 11.70 -2.69
N GLY A 329 13.72 11.29 -3.22
CA GLY A 329 12.55 12.17 -3.33
C GLY A 329 12.11 12.72 -1.97
N LYS A 330 12.08 11.88 -0.93
CA LYS A 330 11.81 12.28 0.46
C LYS A 330 12.81 13.32 0.97
N SER A 331 14.11 13.12 0.75
CA SER A 331 15.15 14.07 1.17
C SER A 331 15.04 15.43 0.46
N LEU A 332 14.60 15.43 -0.79
CA LEU A 332 14.44 16.64 -1.61
C LEU A 332 13.09 17.31 -1.44
N GLY A 333 12.12 16.66 -0.77
CA GLY A 333 10.74 17.13 -0.71
C GLY A 333 10.01 17.07 -2.06
N LEU A 334 10.45 16.21 -2.98
CA LEU A 334 9.90 16.06 -4.33
C LEU A 334 9.24 14.69 -4.49
N SER A 335 8.14 14.61 -5.22
CA SER A 335 7.62 13.32 -5.69
C SER A 335 8.60 12.69 -6.69
N LEU A 336 8.52 11.37 -6.89
CA LEU A 336 9.32 10.68 -7.90
C LEU A 336 9.07 11.24 -9.30
N ALA A 337 7.82 11.56 -9.65
CA ALA A 337 7.48 12.20 -10.93
C ALA A 337 8.15 13.58 -11.10
N ALA A 338 8.14 14.40 -10.05
CA ALA A 338 8.81 15.71 -10.06
C ALA A 338 10.33 15.57 -10.13
N TRP A 339 10.90 14.60 -9.43
CA TRP A 339 12.31 14.24 -9.51
C TRP A 339 12.74 13.85 -10.94
N LEU A 340 11.86 13.20 -11.69
CA LEU A 340 12.10 12.80 -13.09
C LEU A 340 11.86 13.92 -14.11
N GLY A 341 11.41 15.10 -13.67
CA GLY A 341 11.30 16.30 -14.51
C GLY A 341 9.89 16.73 -14.84
N ASN A 342 8.83 16.08 -14.33
CA ASN A 342 7.46 16.52 -14.52
C ASN A 342 6.88 17.17 -13.26
N THR A 343 6.84 18.50 -13.23
CA THR A 343 6.48 19.25 -12.02
C THR A 343 5.01 19.68 -11.93
N ALA A 344 4.23 19.81 -13.02
CA ALA A 344 2.92 20.46 -12.88
C ALA A 344 1.87 20.41 -14.02
N GLN A 345 1.95 19.59 -15.09
CA GLN A 345 0.88 19.63 -16.13
C GLN A 345 -0.11 18.46 -16.13
N GLU A 346 0.37 17.22 -16.02
CA GLU A 346 -0.49 16.04 -16.01
C GLU A 346 -0.15 15.19 -14.78
N ASN A 347 -1.10 15.04 -13.85
CA ASN A 347 -0.93 14.29 -12.60
C ASN A 347 -1.86 13.08 -12.51
N SER A 348 -2.43 12.64 -13.63
CA SER A 348 -3.23 11.44 -13.73
C SER A 348 -3.02 10.79 -15.10
N LEU A 349 -3.22 9.48 -15.22
CA LEU A 349 -3.17 8.77 -16.51
C LEU A 349 -4.43 7.96 -16.75
N ARG A 350 -4.83 7.86 -18.02
CA ARG A 350 -5.80 6.84 -18.46
C ARG A 350 -5.21 5.47 -18.17
N VAL A 351 -6.03 4.55 -17.68
CA VAL A 351 -5.60 3.17 -17.39
C VAL A 351 -6.22 2.16 -18.35
N VAL A 352 -5.55 1.01 -18.43
CA VAL A 352 -6.02 -0.17 -19.13
C VAL A 352 -6.32 -1.25 -18.12
N SER A 353 -7.53 -1.80 -18.18
CA SER A 353 -7.86 -3.01 -17.43
C SER A 353 -7.43 -4.25 -18.21
N LEU A 354 -6.72 -5.15 -17.55
CA LEU A 354 -6.41 -6.47 -18.09
C LEU A 354 -7.64 -7.37 -17.97
N LEU A 355 -8.09 -7.95 -19.08
CA LEU A 355 -9.21 -8.88 -19.13
C LEU A 355 -8.66 -10.30 -19.29
N PRO A 356 -9.05 -11.26 -18.44
CA PRO A 356 -8.60 -12.64 -18.56
C PRO A 356 -9.24 -13.30 -19.79
N THR A 357 -8.65 -14.42 -20.23
CA THR A 357 -9.22 -15.21 -21.35
C THR A 357 -10.63 -15.68 -21.05
N ALA A 358 -10.90 -16.04 -19.79
CA ALA A 358 -12.19 -16.46 -19.28
C ALA A 358 -12.37 -16.02 -17.82
N MET A 359 -13.62 -15.79 -17.42
CA MET A 359 -13.99 -15.46 -16.04
C MET A 359 -14.08 -16.73 -15.18
N LEU A 360 -13.32 -16.76 -14.09
CA LEU A 360 -13.25 -17.88 -13.16
C LEU A 360 -13.22 -17.40 -11.71
N ASP A 361 -14.01 -18.05 -10.86
CA ASP A 361 -14.08 -17.75 -9.43
C ASP A 361 -13.04 -18.53 -8.60
N ARG A 362 -12.44 -19.58 -9.18
CA ARG A 362 -11.41 -20.42 -8.54
C ARG A 362 -10.49 -21.06 -9.58
N VAL A 363 -9.27 -21.41 -9.16
CA VAL A 363 -8.37 -22.21 -10.01
C VAL A 363 -9.00 -23.58 -10.25
N VAL A 364 -9.09 -23.98 -11.52
CA VAL A 364 -9.67 -25.26 -11.95
C VAL A 364 -8.62 -26.13 -12.63
N PRO A 365 -8.79 -27.47 -12.65
CA PRO A 365 -7.94 -28.35 -13.44
C PRO A 365 -7.96 -27.98 -14.93
N ARG A 366 -6.85 -28.27 -15.64
CA ARG A 366 -6.70 -27.95 -17.08
C ARG A 366 -7.77 -28.60 -17.97
N GLU A 367 -8.37 -29.70 -17.55
CA GLU A 367 -9.44 -30.37 -18.28
C GLU A 367 -10.77 -29.62 -18.16
N GLU A 368 -11.14 -29.20 -16.94
CA GLU A 368 -12.32 -28.35 -16.69
C GLU A 368 -12.20 -27.03 -17.48
N LEU A 369 -11.01 -26.41 -17.46
CA LEU A 369 -10.73 -25.21 -18.26
C LEU A 369 -10.90 -25.46 -19.76
N ARG A 370 -10.43 -26.61 -20.29
CA ARG A 370 -10.62 -26.99 -21.69
C ARG A 370 -12.10 -27.17 -22.05
N ASN A 371 -12.88 -27.79 -21.17
CA ASN A 371 -14.32 -27.97 -21.38
C ASN A 371 -15.06 -26.63 -21.44
N MET A 372 -14.64 -25.64 -20.65
CA MET A 372 -15.17 -24.28 -20.76
C MET A 372 -14.86 -23.65 -22.11
N PHE A 373 -13.65 -23.87 -22.64
CA PHE A 373 -13.28 -23.37 -23.96
C PHE A 373 -14.04 -24.02 -25.13
N ALA A 374 -14.70 -25.16 -24.90
CA ALA A 374 -15.53 -25.82 -25.90
C ALA A 374 -16.87 -25.08 -26.15
N ASP A 375 -17.37 -24.30 -25.19
CA ASP A 375 -18.54 -23.45 -25.37
C ASP A 375 -18.13 -21.98 -25.54
N VAL A 376 -18.12 -21.52 -26.78
CA VAL A 376 -17.71 -20.16 -27.15
C VAL A 376 -18.55 -19.07 -26.45
N ARG A 377 -19.76 -19.37 -25.97
CA ARG A 377 -20.59 -18.39 -25.24
C ARG A 377 -19.98 -17.96 -23.93
N ASN A 378 -19.04 -18.74 -23.38
CA ASN A 378 -18.32 -18.37 -22.16
C ASN A 378 -17.50 -17.07 -22.31
N VAL A 379 -17.20 -16.61 -23.54
CA VAL A 379 -16.56 -15.31 -23.79
C VAL A 379 -17.43 -14.13 -23.37
N GLU A 380 -18.77 -14.28 -23.34
CA GLU A 380 -19.71 -13.20 -23.01
C GLU A 380 -19.48 -12.68 -21.59
N ARG A 381 -19.06 -13.55 -20.65
CA ARG A 381 -18.79 -13.15 -19.26
C ARG A 381 -17.64 -12.15 -19.17
N VAL A 382 -16.63 -12.27 -20.04
CA VAL A 382 -15.50 -11.33 -20.11
C VAL A 382 -15.98 -9.97 -20.66
N ALA A 383 -16.84 -9.99 -21.68
CA ALA A 383 -17.41 -8.76 -22.24
C ALA A 383 -18.31 -8.01 -21.25
N LEU A 384 -19.14 -8.74 -20.49
CA LEU A 384 -19.98 -8.16 -19.43
C LEU A 384 -19.13 -7.58 -18.29
N HIS A 385 -18.05 -8.26 -17.89
CA HIS A 385 -17.12 -7.72 -16.90
C HIS A 385 -16.47 -6.42 -17.39
N ALA A 386 -16.02 -6.38 -18.65
CA ALA A 386 -15.46 -5.17 -19.25
C ALA A 386 -16.48 -4.03 -19.30
N LEU A 387 -17.73 -4.30 -19.70
CA LEU A 387 -18.81 -3.32 -19.72
C LEU A 387 -19.08 -2.75 -18.32
N ARG A 388 -19.08 -3.60 -17.29
CA ARG A 388 -19.24 -3.17 -15.90
C ARG A 388 -18.11 -2.23 -15.47
N LEU A 389 -16.86 -2.59 -15.75
CA LEU A 389 -15.71 -1.73 -15.45
C LEU A 389 -15.76 -0.39 -16.21
N HIS A 390 -16.22 -0.41 -17.47
CA HIS A 390 -16.44 0.80 -18.25
C HIS A 390 -17.49 1.71 -17.60
N GLN A 391 -18.63 1.16 -17.18
CA GLN A 391 -19.74 1.90 -16.58
C GLN A 391 -19.44 2.40 -15.16
N GLU A 392 -18.83 1.56 -14.33
CA GLU A 392 -18.59 1.86 -12.90
C GLU A 392 -17.34 2.72 -12.69
N LYS A 393 -16.29 2.49 -13.48
CA LYS A 393 -14.98 3.13 -13.29
C LYS A 393 -14.57 4.09 -14.40
N GLY A 394 -15.33 4.17 -15.50
CA GLY A 394 -15.04 5.04 -16.64
C GLY A 394 -13.88 4.56 -17.51
N ILE A 395 -13.43 3.29 -17.39
CA ILE A 395 -12.28 2.77 -18.13
C ILE A 395 -12.58 2.73 -19.63
N THR A 396 -11.71 3.30 -20.46
CA THR A 396 -11.89 3.43 -21.92
C THR A 396 -10.87 2.65 -22.74
N CYS A 397 -10.04 1.83 -22.10
CA CYS A 397 -9.06 0.99 -22.75
C CYS A 397 -8.98 -0.36 -22.03
N PHE A 398 -9.05 -1.45 -22.78
CA PHE A 398 -9.02 -2.81 -22.25
C PHE A 398 -7.99 -3.65 -23.02
N LYS A 399 -7.36 -4.59 -22.33
CA LYS A 399 -6.43 -5.54 -22.93
C LYS A 399 -6.91 -6.95 -22.71
N TYR A 400 -7.30 -7.61 -23.80
CA TYR A 400 -7.71 -9.00 -23.78
C TYR A 400 -6.48 -9.91 -23.77
N LYS A 401 -6.32 -10.67 -22.69
CA LYS A 401 -5.29 -11.68 -22.53
C LYS A 401 -5.80 -12.99 -23.09
N SER A 402 -5.27 -13.45 -24.21
CA SER A 402 -5.62 -14.75 -24.81
C SER A 402 -4.80 -15.88 -24.18
N SER A 403 -5.39 -17.07 -24.11
CA SER A 403 -4.70 -18.32 -23.72
C SER A 403 -4.16 -19.11 -24.90
N GLY A 404 -4.19 -18.55 -26.12
CA GLY A 404 -3.74 -19.29 -27.29
C GLY A 404 -4.72 -20.38 -27.73
N ILE A 405 -5.99 -20.30 -27.34
CA ILE A 405 -6.99 -21.37 -27.53
C ILE A 405 -7.28 -21.62 -29.00
N GLY A 406 -7.35 -20.55 -29.78
CA GLY A 406 -7.46 -20.63 -31.23
C GLY A 406 -8.38 -19.57 -31.82
N LEU A 407 -8.42 -19.54 -33.15
CA LEU A 407 -9.12 -18.54 -33.95
C LEU A 407 -10.58 -18.32 -33.53
N ALA A 408 -11.35 -19.39 -33.37
CA ALA A 408 -12.78 -19.30 -33.10
C ALA A 408 -13.08 -18.61 -31.76
N TRP A 409 -12.29 -18.91 -30.73
CA TRP A 409 -12.44 -18.34 -29.40
C TRP A 409 -12.04 -16.87 -29.36
N ASP A 410 -10.84 -16.55 -29.84
CA ASP A 410 -10.29 -15.19 -29.76
C ASP A 410 -11.10 -14.19 -30.61
N VAL A 411 -11.55 -14.60 -31.81
CA VAL A 411 -12.44 -13.78 -32.63
C VAL A 411 -13.78 -13.55 -31.94
N ALA A 412 -14.35 -14.58 -31.30
CA ALA A 412 -15.61 -14.43 -30.58
C ALA A 412 -15.47 -13.53 -29.35
N ALA A 413 -14.37 -13.63 -28.59
CA ALA A 413 -14.11 -12.79 -27.43
C ALA A 413 -13.93 -11.32 -27.82
N ILE A 414 -13.12 -11.03 -28.83
CA ILE A 414 -12.92 -9.66 -29.32
C ILE A 414 -14.21 -9.09 -29.92
N ARG A 415 -14.99 -9.89 -30.66
CA ARG A 415 -16.30 -9.48 -31.15
C ARG A 415 -17.25 -9.11 -30.01
N ALA A 416 -17.39 -9.98 -29.01
CA ALA A 416 -18.25 -9.73 -27.85
C ALA A 416 -17.82 -8.46 -27.08
N LEU A 417 -16.51 -8.24 -26.92
CA LEU A 417 -15.98 -7.01 -26.32
C LEU A 417 -16.35 -5.77 -27.14
N ARG A 418 -16.18 -5.83 -28.46
CA ARG A 418 -16.50 -4.71 -29.35
C ARG A 418 -18.00 -4.40 -29.37
N GLU A 419 -18.85 -5.43 -29.36
CA GLU A 419 -20.31 -5.29 -29.29
C GLU A 419 -20.75 -4.67 -27.96
N ALA A 420 -20.16 -5.09 -26.83
CA ALA A 420 -20.50 -4.58 -25.51
C ALA A 420 -20.00 -3.15 -25.26
N LEU A 421 -18.77 -2.84 -25.68
CA LEU A 421 -18.09 -1.58 -25.35
C LEU A 421 -18.27 -0.49 -26.42
N GLY A 422 -18.74 -0.85 -27.61
CA GLY A 422 -18.88 0.05 -28.74
C GLY A 422 -17.54 0.40 -29.42
N PRO A 423 -17.57 1.23 -30.49
CA PRO A 423 -16.40 1.49 -31.34
C PRO A 423 -15.37 2.46 -30.73
N ALA A 424 -15.76 3.28 -29.75
CA ALA A 424 -14.89 4.31 -29.17
C ALA A 424 -13.90 3.78 -28.13
N VAL A 425 -14.21 2.65 -27.49
CA VAL A 425 -13.36 2.04 -26.47
C VAL A 425 -12.17 1.33 -27.13
N GLU A 426 -10.96 1.58 -26.63
CA GLU A 426 -9.76 0.94 -27.14
C GLU A 426 -9.66 -0.50 -26.64
N ILE A 427 -9.27 -1.41 -27.53
CA ILE A 427 -9.05 -2.83 -27.20
C ILE A 427 -7.68 -3.24 -27.71
N ARG A 428 -6.87 -3.85 -26.84
CA ARG A 428 -5.58 -4.48 -27.15
C ARG A 428 -5.74 -6.01 -27.13
N PHE A 429 -4.98 -6.72 -27.95
CA PHE A 429 -4.97 -8.18 -28.00
C PHE A 429 -3.57 -8.69 -27.70
N ASP A 430 -3.47 -9.59 -26.71
CA ASP A 430 -2.19 -10.12 -26.22
C ASP A 430 -2.31 -11.62 -25.90
N PRO A 431 -1.85 -12.51 -26.80
CA PRO A 431 -1.77 -13.95 -26.55
C PRO A 431 -0.43 -14.39 -25.95
N ASN A 432 0.46 -13.47 -25.56
CA ASN A 432 1.79 -13.76 -25.01
C ASN A 432 2.59 -14.80 -25.81
N ALA A 433 2.70 -14.57 -27.12
CA ALA A 433 3.42 -15.39 -28.08
C ALA A 433 2.93 -16.84 -28.18
N ALA A 434 1.69 -17.14 -27.75
CA ALA A 434 1.15 -18.50 -27.76
C ALA A 434 0.96 -19.12 -29.15
N TYR A 435 1.04 -18.32 -30.22
CA TYR A 435 0.88 -18.78 -31.59
C TYR A 435 2.19 -18.80 -32.34
N ASP A 436 2.38 -19.84 -33.16
CA ASP A 436 3.34 -19.78 -34.25
C ASP A 436 2.98 -18.64 -35.23
N THR A 437 3.94 -18.20 -36.03
CA THR A 437 3.78 -17.03 -36.90
C THR A 437 2.67 -17.19 -37.95
N ALA A 438 2.41 -18.40 -38.45
CA ALA A 438 1.38 -18.64 -39.47
C ALA A 438 -0.03 -18.60 -38.85
N THR A 439 -0.19 -19.22 -37.69
CA THR A 439 -1.42 -19.19 -36.90
C THR A 439 -1.72 -17.76 -36.43
N ALA A 440 -0.70 -17.06 -35.91
CA ALA A 440 -0.80 -15.68 -35.49
C ALA A 440 -1.27 -14.76 -36.62
N LEU A 441 -0.71 -14.90 -37.83
CA LEU A 441 -1.14 -14.12 -39.00
C LEU A 441 -2.62 -14.33 -39.33
N THR A 442 -3.08 -15.58 -39.28
CA THR A 442 -4.47 -15.94 -39.56
C THR A 442 -5.42 -15.30 -38.56
N ILE A 443 -5.08 -15.40 -37.26
CA ILE A 443 -5.88 -14.80 -36.17
C ILE A 443 -5.88 -13.29 -36.28
N CYS A 444 -4.71 -12.65 -36.40
CA CYS A 444 -4.59 -11.20 -36.46
C CYS A 444 -5.35 -10.60 -37.65
N ARG A 445 -5.36 -11.26 -38.82
CA ARG A 445 -6.18 -10.85 -39.97
C ARG A 445 -7.67 -10.94 -39.69
N ALA A 446 -8.12 -12.01 -39.04
CA ALA A 446 -9.52 -12.14 -38.64
C ALA A 446 -9.94 -11.08 -37.61
N LEU A 447 -8.98 -10.51 -36.87
CA LEU A 447 -9.22 -9.45 -35.89
C LEU A 447 -9.19 -8.02 -36.47
N GLU A 448 -8.69 -7.82 -37.70
CA GLU A 448 -8.61 -6.48 -38.33
C GLU A 448 -9.93 -5.69 -38.37
N PRO A 449 -11.10 -6.32 -38.63
CA PRO A 449 -12.39 -5.61 -38.62
C PRO A 449 -12.75 -4.97 -37.28
N PHE A 450 -12.21 -5.45 -36.15
CA PHE A 450 -12.52 -4.93 -34.81
C PHE A 450 -11.66 -3.72 -34.41
N GLN A 451 -10.75 -3.29 -35.29
CA GLN A 451 -9.96 -2.08 -35.15
C GLN A 451 -9.24 -1.97 -33.80
N LEU A 452 -8.49 -3.01 -33.45
CA LEU A 452 -7.71 -3.04 -32.22
C LEU A 452 -6.65 -1.92 -32.20
N CYS A 453 -6.34 -1.43 -31.00
CA CYS A 453 -5.33 -0.39 -30.77
C CYS A 453 -3.95 -0.86 -31.24
N TRP A 454 -3.56 -2.07 -30.81
CA TRP A 454 -2.39 -2.80 -31.28
C TRP A 454 -2.55 -4.30 -31.03
N LEU A 455 -1.62 -5.06 -31.63
CA LEU A 455 -1.42 -6.48 -31.42
C LEU A 455 -0.13 -6.65 -30.61
N GLU A 456 -0.24 -7.19 -29.41
CA GLU A 456 0.89 -7.37 -28.50
C GLU A 456 1.36 -8.81 -28.52
N ASP A 457 2.65 -9.03 -28.77
CA ASP A 457 3.28 -10.36 -28.83
C ASP A 457 2.40 -11.47 -29.46
N PRO A 458 1.88 -11.28 -30.70
CA PRO A 458 1.04 -12.29 -31.34
C PRO A 458 1.79 -13.60 -31.63
N THR A 459 3.12 -13.54 -31.75
CA THR A 459 4.02 -14.69 -31.95
C THR A 459 5.37 -14.39 -31.29
N ASP A 460 6.20 -15.42 -31.11
CA ASP A 460 7.50 -15.27 -30.48
C ASP A 460 8.57 -14.70 -31.43
N GLY A 461 9.53 -13.99 -30.83
CA GLY A 461 10.77 -13.57 -31.47
C GLY A 461 10.67 -12.41 -32.46
N ILE A 462 11.78 -11.68 -32.61
CA ILE A 462 11.90 -10.52 -33.50
C ILE A 462 11.60 -10.89 -34.97
N GLU A 463 12.05 -12.07 -35.42
CA GLU A 463 11.80 -12.53 -36.80
C GLU A 463 10.32 -12.83 -37.06
N GLY A 464 9.64 -13.45 -36.09
CA GLY A 464 8.22 -13.74 -36.17
C GLY A 464 7.41 -12.46 -36.25
N LEU A 465 7.67 -11.53 -35.33
CA LEU A 465 7.04 -10.20 -35.33
C LEU A 465 7.31 -9.43 -36.62
N THR A 466 8.54 -9.46 -37.16
CA THR A 466 8.88 -8.85 -38.46
C THR A 466 8.00 -9.38 -39.60
N ARG A 467 7.84 -10.71 -39.69
CA ARG A 467 7.01 -11.34 -40.72
C ARG A 467 5.53 -10.97 -40.60
N LEU A 468 5.05 -10.72 -39.39
CA LEU A 468 3.68 -10.27 -39.13
C LEU A 468 3.53 -8.78 -39.45
N ARG A 469 4.46 -7.94 -38.99
CA ARG A 469 4.40 -6.49 -39.13
C ARG A 469 4.28 -6.05 -40.58
N ALA A 470 4.97 -6.76 -41.48
CA ALA A 470 4.93 -6.52 -42.93
C ALA A 470 3.58 -6.85 -43.60
N ARG A 471 2.65 -7.54 -42.91
CA ARG A 471 1.42 -8.11 -43.47
C ARG A 471 0.15 -7.70 -42.75
N LEU A 472 0.27 -6.93 -41.68
CA LEU A 472 -0.81 -6.48 -40.81
C LEU A 472 -0.85 -4.95 -40.80
N THR A 473 -2.06 -4.43 -40.62
CA THR A 473 -2.29 -2.97 -40.62
C THR A 473 -2.15 -2.34 -39.24
N ARG A 474 -2.31 -3.13 -38.17
CA ARG A 474 -2.25 -2.65 -36.78
C ARG A 474 -0.83 -2.64 -36.23
N PRO A 475 -0.50 -1.69 -35.34
CA PRO A 475 0.80 -1.65 -34.68
C PRO A 475 1.09 -2.95 -33.93
N ILE A 476 2.37 -3.35 -33.90
CA ILE A 476 2.87 -4.44 -33.07
C ILE A 476 3.53 -3.87 -31.83
N ALA A 477 3.03 -4.29 -30.66
CA ALA A 477 3.64 -4.02 -29.37
C ALA A 477 4.37 -5.27 -28.84
N THR A 478 5.37 -5.09 -27.97
CA THR A 478 6.04 -6.22 -27.33
C THR A 478 6.50 -5.90 -25.91
N ASN A 479 6.33 -6.88 -25.03
CA ASN A 479 7.01 -7.01 -23.74
C ASN A 479 7.74 -8.37 -23.61
N MET A 480 7.88 -9.12 -24.71
CA MET A 480 8.51 -10.46 -24.74
C MET A 480 9.71 -10.54 -25.69
N ALA A 481 9.55 -10.10 -26.95
CA ALA A 481 10.65 -10.12 -27.93
C ALA A 481 11.73 -9.07 -27.62
N VAL A 482 11.32 -7.92 -27.05
CA VAL A 482 12.23 -6.85 -26.62
C VAL A 482 12.08 -6.61 -25.13
N VAL A 483 13.02 -7.14 -24.36
CA VAL A 483 13.02 -7.12 -22.87
C VAL A 483 14.37 -6.70 -22.27
N GLN A 484 15.32 -6.31 -23.13
CA GLN A 484 16.62 -5.81 -22.74
C GLN A 484 17.17 -4.90 -23.84
N PHE A 485 18.12 -4.03 -23.48
CA PHE A 485 18.64 -2.98 -24.37
C PHE A 485 19.21 -3.53 -25.69
N ASP A 486 19.92 -4.65 -25.65
CA ASP A 486 20.54 -5.25 -26.84
C ASP A 486 19.50 -5.80 -27.84
N HIS A 487 18.23 -5.95 -27.44
CA HIS A 487 17.14 -6.36 -28.34
C HIS A 487 16.58 -5.18 -29.15
N LEU A 488 16.74 -3.94 -28.68
CA LEU A 488 16.13 -2.76 -29.32
C LEU A 488 16.67 -2.57 -30.74
N ALA A 489 18.00 -2.54 -30.91
CA ALA A 489 18.60 -2.26 -32.21
C ALA A 489 18.25 -3.33 -33.28
N PRO A 490 18.32 -4.65 -33.01
CA PRO A 490 17.82 -5.66 -33.94
C PRO A 490 16.34 -5.50 -34.29
N ALA A 491 15.48 -5.24 -33.30
CA ALA A 491 14.03 -5.09 -33.53
C ALA A 491 13.70 -3.89 -34.42
N VAL A 492 14.35 -2.74 -34.19
CA VAL A 492 14.21 -1.54 -35.04
C VAL A 492 14.69 -1.81 -36.46
N ARG A 493 15.89 -2.37 -36.62
CA ARG A 493 16.50 -2.60 -37.95
C ARG A 493 15.66 -3.50 -38.84
N GLN A 494 14.95 -4.45 -38.23
CA GLN A 494 14.06 -5.36 -38.96
C GLN A 494 12.64 -4.79 -39.13
N GLY A 495 12.30 -3.67 -38.49
CA GLY A 495 10.94 -3.14 -38.48
C GLY A 495 9.97 -4.08 -37.78
N ALA A 496 10.40 -4.74 -36.70
CA ALA A 496 9.64 -5.78 -36.03
C ALA A 496 8.50 -5.25 -35.16
N ILE A 497 8.67 -4.04 -34.60
CA ILE A 497 7.78 -3.47 -33.57
C ILE A 497 7.54 -1.98 -33.82
N ASP A 498 6.38 -1.49 -33.39
CA ASP A 498 6.03 -0.07 -33.37
C ASP A 498 5.99 0.48 -31.93
N VAL A 499 5.74 -0.41 -30.95
CA VAL A 499 5.61 -0.05 -29.54
C VAL A 499 6.45 -0.99 -28.67
N ALA A 500 7.39 -0.43 -27.91
CA ALA A 500 8.04 -1.15 -26.82
C ALA A 500 7.22 -0.96 -25.53
N LEU A 501 7.12 -2.01 -24.72
CA LEU A 501 6.43 -1.94 -23.43
C LEU A 501 7.43 -2.03 -22.28
N GLY A 502 7.55 -0.93 -21.54
CA GLY A 502 8.44 -0.79 -20.40
C GLY A 502 7.74 -1.02 -19.06
N ASP A 503 8.49 -1.58 -18.12
CA ASP A 503 8.05 -1.89 -16.75
C ASP A 503 9.29 -1.78 -15.85
N THR A 504 9.18 -1.00 -14.77
CA THR A 504 10.30 -0.78 -13.84
C THR A 504 10.85 -2.08 -13.28
N LEU A 505 10.01 -3.09 -13.07
CA LEU A 505 10.46 -4.39 -12.56
C LEU A 505 11.31 -5.16 -13.57
N HIS A 506 11.07 -4.97 -14.87
CA HIS A 506 11.71 -5.75 -15.92
C HIS A 506 12.90 -5.03 -16.56
N TRP A 507 12.89 -3.70 -16.53
CA TRP A 507 13.92 -2.87 -17.14
C TRP A 507 14.96 -2.35 -16.15
N GLY A 508 14.98 -2.84 -14.92
CA GLY A 508 16.02 -2.52 -13.93
C GLY A 508 15.78 -1.23 -13.16
N GLY A 509 14.52 -0.93 -12.86
CA GLY A 509 14.10 0.18 -12.01
C GLY A 509 13.83 1.47 -12.78
N VAL A 510 13.84 2.58 -12.04
CA VAL A 510 13.55 3.92 -12.55
C VAL A 510 14.61 4.37 -13.55
N GLU A 511 15.89 4.17 -13.24
CA GLU A 511 17.02 4.52 -14.10
C GLU A 511 16.98 3.74 -15.42
N GLY A 512 16.61 2.46 -15.37
CA GLY A 512 16.46 1.62 -16.54
C GLY A 512 15.30 2.07 -17.44
N MET A 513 14.17 2.45 -16.85
CA MET A 513 13.05 3.05 -17.60
C MET A 513 13.43 4.39 -18.25
N ARG A 514 14.23 5.23 -17.58
CA ARG A 514 14.73 6.48 -18.16
C ARG A 514 15.65 6.22 -19.36
N ASP A 515 16.57 5.28 -19.22
CA ASP A 515 17.47 4.90 -20.31
C ASP A 515 16.69 4.27 -21.48
N LEU A 516 15.65 3.48 -21.21
CA LEU A 516 14.74 2.92 -22.22
C LEU A 516 13.97 4.02 -22.96
N ALA A 517 13.38 4.98 -22.24
CA ALA A 517 12.66 6.10 -22.84
C ALA A 517 13.55 6.88 -23.81
N ALA A 518 14.76 7.25 -23.39
CA ALA A 518 15.73 7.93 -24.24
C ALA A 518 16.12 7.09 -25.47
N ALA A 519 16.28 5.77 -25.31
CA ALA A 519 16.58 4.88 -26.42
C ALA A 519 15.41 4.77 -27.42
N CYS A 520 14.18 4.63 -26.93
CA CYS A 520 12.96 4.60 -27.75
C CYS A 520 12.80 5.88 -28.57
N ASP A 521 12.98 7.05 -27.94
CA ASP A 521 12.93 8.35 -28.61
C ASP A 521 13.99 8.45 -29.72
N ALA A 522 15.23 8.07 -29.42
CA ALA A 522 16.33 8.09 -30.40
C ALA A 522 16.11 7.12 -31.58
N LEU A 523 15.39 6.01 -31.35
CA LEU A 523 15.09 4.99 -32.35
C LEU A 523 13.75 5.20 -33.04
N GLY A 524 12.96 6.19 -32.65
CA GLY A 524 11.64 6.47 -33.20
C GLY A 524 10.57 5.41 -32.90
N ILE A 525 10.73 4.64 -31.81
CA ILE A 525 9.72 3.67 -31.35
C ILE A 525 8.89 4.31 -30.24
N SER A 526 7.58 4.09 -30.24
CA SER A 526 6.74 4.51 -29.12
C SER A 526 7.01 3.66 -27.89
N LEU A 527 7.15 4.29 -26.72
CA LEU A 527 7.17 3.58 -25.44
C LEU A 527 5.78 3.64 -24.79
N ALA A 528 5.29 2.50 -24.31
CA ALA A 528 4.13 2.40 -23.44
C ALA A 528 4.49 1.56 -22.20
N ASN A 529 3.58 1.48 -21.24
CA ASN A 529 3.80 0.71 -20.02
C ASN A 529 3.26 -0.73 -20.17
N HIS A 530 4.04 -1.69 -19.67
CA HIS A 530 3.57 -3.02 -19.30
C HIS A 530 3.36 -3.06 -17.78
N ALA A 531 2.28 -3.72 -17.36
CA ALA A 531 2.09 -4.09 -15.96
C ALA A 531 1.58 -5.54 -15.87
N PHE A 532 2.04 -6.25 -14.85
CA PHE A 532 1.49 -7.53 -14.42
C PHE A 532 1.24 -7.45 -12.92
N TYR A 533 0.10 -7.98 -12.45
CA TYR A 533 -0.43 -7.81 -11.09
C TYR A 533 0.63 -7.54 -10.02
N GLU A 534 0.74 -6.28 -9.67
CA GLU A 534 1.72 -5.72 -8.74
C GLU A 534 0.98 -5.16 -7.54
N CYS A 535 1.64 -5.09 -6.38
CA CYS A 535 1.09 -4.41 -5.21
C CYS A 535 1.20 -2.89 -5.38
N GLY A 536 0.68 -2.15 -4.41
CA GLY A 536 0.54 -0.70 -4.54
C GLY A 536 1.86 0.04 -4.75
N ILE A 537 2.99 -0.45 -4.23
CA ILE A 537 4.29 0.24 -4.40
C ILE A 537 4.69 0.24 -5.88
N ALA A 538 4.78 -0.92 -6.53
CA ALA A 538 5.20 -0.98 -7.92
C ALA A 538 4.20 -0.29 -8.86
N ALA A 539 2.88 -0.39 -8.59
CA ALA A 539 1.87 0.35 -9.34
C ALA A 539 2.06 1.88 -9.25
N VAL A 540 2.30 2.42 -8.05
CA VAL A 540 2.60 3.85 -7.85
C VAL A 540 3.89 4.26 -8.57
N VAL A 541 4.92 3.42 -8.51
CA VAL A 541 6.22 3.69 -9.14
C VAL A 541 6.07 3.72 -10.65
N ASN A 542 5.46 2.72 -11.26
CA ASN A 542 5.22 2.66 -12.70
C ASN A 542 4.40 3.87 -13.18
N LEU A 543 3.39 4.29 -12.41
CA LEU A 543 2.59 5.48 -12.71
C LEU A 543 3.41 6.79 -12.61
N GLN A 544 4.20 6.96 -11.55
CA GLN A 544 5.06 8.13 -11.37
C GLN A 544 6.19 8.20 -12.40
N VAL A 545 6.76 7.07 -12.80
CA VAL A 545 7.76 6.99 -13.88
C VAL A 545 7.12 7.34 -15.22
N ALA A 546 5.94 6.81 -15.53
CA ALA A 546 5.25 7.12 -16.77
C ALA A 546 4.94 8.62 -16.88
N ILE A 547 4.39 9.24 -15.83
CA ILE A 547 4.14 10.68 -15.81
C ILE A 547 5.46 11.48 -15.81
N GLY A 548 6.43 11.08 -14.99
CA GLY A 548 7.72 11.75 -14.85
C GLY A 548 8.51 11.82 -16.15
N LEU A 549 8.44 10.77 -16.96
CA LEU A 549 9.11 10.67 -18.27
C LEU A 549 8.21 11.10 -19.44
N GLY A 550 7.00 11.60 -19.19
CA GLY A 550 6.09 12.07 -20.25
C GLY A 550 5.47 10.95 -21.11
N LEU A 551 5.41 9.72 -20.61
CA LEU A 551 4.85 8.54 -21.29
C LEU A 551 3.31 8.51 -21.20
N THR A 552 2.67 9.62 -21.58
CA THR A 552 1.22 9.84 -21.36
C THR A 552 0.35 9.63 -22.60
N ARG A 553 0.98 9.38 -23.76
CA ARG A 553 0.30 9.14 -25.05
C ARG A 553 -0.63 7.93 -25.01
N HIS A 554 -0.21 6.87 -24.34
CA HIS A 554 -0.93 5.60 -24.28
C HIS A 554 -1.52 5.40 -22.89
N ALA A 555 -2.70 4.78 -22.81
CA ALA A 555 -3.24 4.36 -21.53
C ALA A 555 -2.28 3.35 -20.85
N HIS A 556 -2.13 3.51 -19.54
CA HIS A 556 -1.20 2.78 -18.67
C HIS A 556 -1.76 1.41 -18.32
N ASP A 557 -1.03 0.34 -18.60
CA ASP A 557 -1.43 -1.00 -18.14
C ASP A 557 -1.48 -0.99 -16.61
N GLN A 558 -2.55 -1.51 -16.04
CA GLN A 558 -2.67 -1.62 -14.59
C GLN A 558 -3.52 -2.84 -14.23
N ALA A 559 -2.98 -3.65 -13.32
CA ALA A 559 -3.63 -4.87 -12.85
C ALA A 559 -3.92 -4.83 -11.33
N HIS A 560 -3.50 -3.77 -10.65
CA HIS A 560 -3.64 -3.64 -9.19
C HIS A 560 -5.10 -3.69 -8.70
N ASP A 561 -6.09 -3.26 -9.50
CA ASP A 561 -7.49 -3.24 -9.07
C ASP A 561 -8.08 -4.64 -8.82
N GLY A 562 -7.47 -5.65 -9.44
CA GLY A 562 -7.86 -7.04 -9.29
C GLY A 562 -7.29 -7.67 -8.04
N LEU A 563 -6.49 -6.97 -7.22
CA LEU A 563 -6.10 -7.44 -5.89
C LEU A 563 -7.27 -7.29 -4.91
N VAL A 564 -7.43 -8.26 -4.00
CA VAL A 564 -8.43 -8.13 -2.91
C VAL A 564 -8.08 -7.01 -1.92
N ALA A 565 -6.79 -6.68 -1.78
CA ALA A 565 -6.32 -5.61 -0.91
C ALA A 565 -5.10 -4.88 -1.49
N ASP A 566 -5.09 -3.55 -1.37
CA ASP A 566 -3.88 -2.74 -1.48
C ASP A 566 -3.17 -2.72 -0.13
N LEU A 567 -1.87 -3.02 -0.12
CA LEU A 567 -1.02 -3.00 1.09
C LEU A 567 -0.58 -1.59 1.49
N LEU A 568 -1.03 -0.56 0.79
CA LEU A 568 -0.83 0.84 1.14
C LEU A 568 -1.91 1.37 2.10
N VAL A 569 -1.57 2.45 2.80
CA VAL A 569 -2.53 3.24 3.58
C VAL A 569 -3.47 4.00 2.66
N GLY A 570 -4.78 3.93 2.94
CA GLY A 570 -5.83 4.56 2.13
C GLY A 570 -6.12 3.80 0.84
N ASP A 571 -6.47 4.54 -0.21
CA ASP A 571 -6.74 4.03 -1.57
C ASP A 571 -6.12 4.98 -2.63
N PRO A 572 -4.78 5.07 -2.70
CA PRO A 572 -4.08 6.01 -3.57
C PRO A 572 -4.21 5.66 -5.06
N LEU A 573 -4.57 4.42 -5.39
CA LEU A 573 -4.67 3.89 -6.76
C LEU A 573 -6.11 3.76 -7.25
N ALA A 574 -7.07 4.41 -6.57
CA ALA A 574 -8.48 4.43 -6.97
C ALA A 574 -8.65 4.93 -8.40
N ILE A 575 -9.32 4.14 -9.23
CA ILE A 575 -9.66 4.51 -10.60
C ILE A 575 -10.93 5.38 -10.59
N ARG A 576 -10.84 6.58 -11.15
CA ARG A 576 -11.97 7.50 -11.33
C ARG A 576 -11.95 8.03 -12.76
N ASP A 577 -13.08 8.00 -13.43
CA ASP A 577 -13.23 8.44 -14.83
C ASP A 577 -12.20 7.81 -15.78
N GLY A 578 -11.89 6.53 -15.56
CA GLY A 578 -10.92 5.76 -16.33
C GLY A 578 -9.47 6.16 -16.10
N ARG A 579 -9.18 6.91 -15.04
CA ARG A 579 -7.85 7.43 -14.73
C ARG A 579 -7.43 7.13 -13.29
N ILE A 580 -6.12 7.04 -13.07
CA ILE A 580 -5.52 7.06 -11.73
C ILE A 580 -4.74 8.36 -11.57
N LYS A 581 -4.96 9.06 -10.45
CA LYS A 581 -4.23 10.27 -10.07
C LYS A 581 -3.01 9.89 -9.24
N LEU A 582 -1.90 10.60 -9.43
CA LEU A 582 -0.72 10.42 -8.60
C LEU A 582 -1.01 10.69 -7.12
N PRO A 583 -0.47 9.85 -6.21
CA PRO A 583 -0.46 10.18 -4.79
C PRO A 583 0.35 11.47 -4.55
N GLY A 584 -0.08 12.27 -3.57
CA GLY A 584 0.62 13.49 -3.18
C GLY A 584 1.77 13.22 -2.21
N GLY A 585 2.72 14.14 -2.15
CA GLY A 585 3.83 14.09 -1.18
C GLY A 585 5.19 13.76 -1.80
N ALA A 586 6.21 13.71 -0.94
CA ALA A 586 7.59 13.46 -1.33
C ALA A 586 7.88 11.96 -1.51
N GLY A 587 8.88 11.65 -2.33
CA GLY A 587 9.21 10.27 -2.74
C GLY A 587 8.06 9.64 -3.51
N LEU A 588 7.63 8.44 -3.10
CA LEU A 588 6.48 7.76 -3.68
C LEU A 588 5.13 8.34 -3.21
N GLY A 589 5.11 9.19 -2.19
CA GLY A 589 3.87 9.77 -1.65
C GLY A 589 2.94 8.75 -0.99
N VAL A 590 3.44 7.55 -0.68
CA VAL A 590 2.68 6.46 -0.07
C VAL A 590 3.46 5.78 1.04
N THR A 591 2.74 5.09 1.92
CA THR A 591 3.29 4.29 3.02
C THR A 591 2.57 2.95 3.11
N LEU A 592 3.30 1.92 3.55
CA LEU A 592 2.72 0.60 3.82
C LEU A 592 1.75 0.64 5.01
N ASP A 593 0.65 -0.08 4.87
CA ASP A 593 -0.27 -0.37 5.96
C ASP A 593 0.23 -1.60 6.72
N ALA A 594 0.68 -1.38 7.95
CA ALA A 594 1.30 -2.42 8.77
C ALA A 594 0.35 -3.60 9.09
N LEU A 595 -0.96 -3.36 9.20
CA LEU A 595 -1.93 -4.41 9.49
C LEU A 595 -2.17 -5.28 8.26
N LYS A 596 -2.36 -4.63 7.09
CA LYS A 596 -2.52 -5.36 5.82
C LYS A 596 -1.24 -6.11 5.45
N LEU A 597 -0.08 -5.49 5.61
CA LEU A 597 1.21 -6.14 5.37
C LEU A 597 1.33 -7.43 6.18
N ARG A 598 1.06 -7.38 7.49
CA ARG A 598 1.08 -8.58 8.36
C ARG A 598 0.06 -9.63 7.92
N ALA A 599 -1.13 -9.23 7.49
CA ALA A 599 -2.19 -10.14 7.08
C ALA A 599 -1.84 -10.96 5.81
N TYR A 600 -1.08 -10.37 4.89
CA TYR A 600 -0.71 -11.00 3.62
C TYR A 600 0.75 -11.48 3.56
N GLN A 601 1.53 -11.22 4.61
CA GLN A 601 2.92 -11.66 4.68
C GLN A 601 3.03 -13.18 4.75
N ILE A 602 3.98 -13.73 4.01
CA ILE A 602 4.35 -15.15 4.04
C ILE A 602 5.77 -15.28 4.60
N GLY A 603 5.93 -16.15 5.59
CA GLY A 603 7.21 -16.30 6.30
C GLY A 603 7.55 -15.10 7.19
N THR A 604 8.75 -15.11 7.74
CA THR A 604 9.28 -14.03 8.58
C THR A 604 9.88 -12.92 7.74
N THR A 605 9.87 -11.69 8.26
CA THR A 605 10.63 -10.59 7.67
C THR A 605 12.12 -10.91 7.75
N GLU A 606 12.83 -10.77 6.65
CA GLU A 606 14.30 -10.81 6.65
C GLU A 606 14.81 -9.39 6.86
N GLU A 607 15.53 -9.18 7.96
CA GLU A 607 16.19 -7.92 8.27
C GLU A 607 17.70 -8.07 8.08
N LEU A 608 18.28 -7.18 7.29
CA LEU A 608 19.71 -7.12 7.00
C LEU A 608 20.29 -5.86 7.63
N HIS A 609 21.37 -6.00 8.39
CA HIS A 609 22.07 -4.92 9.10
C HIS A 609 23.54 -4.85 8.70
#